data_AF-A0A420M8A5-F1
#
_entry.id   AF-A0A420M8A5-F1
#
_cell.length_a   1.000
_cell.length_b   1.000
_cell.length_c   1.000
_cell.angle_alpha   90.00
_cell.angle_beta   90.00
_cell.angle_gamma   90.00
#
_symmetry.space_group_name_H-M   'P 1'
#
loop_
_entity.id
_entity.type
_entity.pdbx_description
1 polymer ?
#
loop_
_entity_poly.entity_id
_entity_poly.type
_entity_poly.pdbx_seq_one_letter_code
_entity_poly.pdbx_strand_id
1 'polypeptide(L)'
;MAADDSYTAADERARAARRAGLQAKKDEQPANTARSYAAKQREWKAWCRTPRAAADGSLYSWPDGELVTPDKLAAWLKEDILLRRVAPPQKKPRARARAREAESLAEALEVPLVEAAELLADDREGYVPPTALAPAAADLSEGSLLTKGTIDAYIAAVIELWRLQVAHGNANTENPRGAAVRGFLEQRGRQRGKHDRASFKDRGTDGIQAGYSHDEWLRIQDLLLSGAAYMPQNLRTRVDLLFGHYYLLRGENRRKMELADLSLLDYPSSEGPTPCGCLATLLRDGKLNKTAKKEFMGALRHKDPLLCTQGALAQLFFWRWHVAGESPPSFRRRQDWYRIKVLVGRDREQELSYPTQLQETWRIFGAAGLVASKKTHLPRRVGAQDAETHGTSLAQISQAGRWNQSVLCQAYLTHLPRQFMRIVAGFSASPGDYFLARAANEPPYVLQKQLWPWIEEWEPRFEARARRQCWAEGGLDDDDLAADGFLKLMRRLRIVLLQDLAVLQPRYPSLPFFAYAPFNGSEWDEFAVAVRSDAAGATEPLSLLVQRA
;
A
#
# COMPACT_ATOMS: atom_id res chain seq x y z
N MET A 1 45.24 -18.41 36.88
CA MET A 1 43.79 -18.38 37.16
C MET A 1 43.09 -17.07 36.78
N ALA A 2 43.77 -15.93 36.61
CA ALA A 2 43.08 -14.66 36.25
C ALA A 2 42.71 -14.48 34.75
N ALA A 3 43.30 -15.27 33.84
CA ALA A 3 43.03 -15.14 32.40
C ALA A 3 41.72 -15.81 31.96
N ASP A 4 41.34 -16.93 32.61
CA ASP A 4 40.18 -17.76 32.24
C ASP A 4 38.86 -17.07 32.62
N ASP A 5 38.81 -16.48 33.83
CA ASP A 5 37.67 -15.69 34.32
C ASP A 5 37.38 -14.46 33.43
N SER A 6 38.43 -13.86 32.85
CA SER A 6 38.30 -12.69 31.98
C SER A 6 37.67 -13.04 30.62
N TYR A 7 37.95 -14.24 30.09
CA TYR A 7 37.42 -14.75 28.84
C TYR A 7 35.96 -15.17 28.97
N THR A 8 35.58 -15.84 30.06
CA THR A 8 34.18 -16.16 30.39
C THR A 8 33.33 -14.91 30.61
N ALA A 9 33.89 -13.87 31.25
CA ALA A 9 33.18 -12.60 31.44
C ALA A 9 32.96 -11.85 30.12
N ALA A 10 33.91 -11.91 29.18
CA ALA A 10 33.78 -11.33 27.84
C ALA A 10 32.72 -12.07 26.99
N ASP A 11 32.67 -13.41 27.08
CA ASP A 11 31.67 -14.23 26.37
C ASP A 11 30.25 -13.99 26.92
N GLU A 12 30.08 -13.85 28.23
CA GLU A 12 28.76 -13.55 28.82
C GLU A 12 28.28 -12.13 28.47
N ARG A 13 29.17 -11.15 28.39
CA ARG A 13 28.85 -9.81 27.87
C ARG A 13 28.41 -9.86 26.41
N ALA A 14 29.09 -10.64 25.57
CA ALA A 14 28.72 -10.81 24.17
C ALA A 14 27.36 -11.50 24.00
N ARG A 15 27.07 -12.53 24.82
CA ARG A 15 25.77 -13.20 24.86
C ARG A 15 24.66 -12.25 25.35
N ALA A 16 24.90 -11.49 26.40
CA ALA A 16 23.95 -10.49 26.91
C ALA A 16 23.60 -9.44 25.84
N ALA A 17 24.59 -8.93 25.10
CA ALA A 17 24.38 -8.00 23.99
C ALA A 17 23.56 -8.63 22.85
N ARG A 18 23.83 -9.89 22.49
CA ARG A 18 23.03 -10.63 21.48
C ARG A 18 21.58 -10.83 21.94
N ARG A 19 21.36 -11.19 23.21
CA ARG A 19 20.01 -11.33 23.80
C ARG A 19 19.25 -10.01 23.75
N ALA A 20 19.88 -8.91 24.17
CA ALA A 20 19.27 -7.58 24.14
C ALA A 20 18.85 -7.18 22.71
N GLY A 21 19.73 -7.38 21.72
CA GLY A 21 19.41 -7.06 20.33
C GLY A 21 18.26 -7.90 19.73
N LEU A 22 18.18 -9.19 20.08
CA LEU A 22 17.06 -10.04 19.66
C LEU A 22 15.73 -9.68 20.35
N GLN A 23 15.79 -9.29 21.62
CA GLN A 23 14.61 -8.86 22.38
C GLN A 23 14.08 -7.53 21.83
N ALA A 24 14.94 -6.54 21.59
CA ALA A 24 14.54 -5.27 20.98
C ALA A 24 13.83 -5.46 19.63
N LYS A 25 14.38 -6.33 18.76
CA LYS A 25 13.75 -6.70 17.49
C LYS A 25 12.37 -7.35 17.66
N LYS A 26 12.19 -8.13 18.72
CA LYS A 26 10.92 -8.80 19.03
C LYS A 26 9.87 -7.80 19.54
N ASP A 27 10.31 -6.81 20.32
CA ASP A 27 9.44 -5.76 20.86
C ASP A 27 8.92 -4.82 19.75
N GLU A 28 9.70 -4.59 18.71
CA GLU A 28 9.31 -3.80 17.52
C GLU A 28 8.53 -4.61 16.46
N GLN A 29 8.29 -5.90 16.68
CA GLN A 29 7.62 -6.76 15.70
C GLN A 29 6.13 -6.37 15.57
N PRO A 30 5.56 -6.34 14.35
CA PRO A 30 4.13 -6.08 14.17
C PRO A 30 3.28 -7.03 15.03
N ALA A 31 2.28 -6.48 15.73
CA ALA A 31 1.51 -7.21 16.74
C ALA A 31 0.89 -8.53 16.22
N ASN A 32 0.51 -8.56 14.93
CA ASN A 32 0.00 -9.77 14.28
C ASN A 32 1.08 -10.85 14.10
N THR A 33 2.28 -10.46 13.70
CA THR A 33 3.43 -11.36 13.52
C THR A 33 3.87 -11.93 14.88
N ALA A 34 4.03 -11.07 15.90
CA ALA A 34 4.40 -11.50 17.25
C ALA A 34 3.42 -12.54 17.81
N ARG A 35 2.12 -12.28 17.67
CA ARG A 35 1.06 -13.20 18.10
C ARG A 35 1.08 -14.52 17.33
N SER A 36 1.28 -14.45 16.01
CA SER A 36 1.37 -15.62 15.13
C SER A 36 2.57 -16.50 15.49
N TYR A 37 3.73 -15.90 15.72
CA TYR A 37 4.96 -16.60 16.05
C TYR A 37 4.89 -17.24 17.43
N ALA A 38 4.40 -16.50 18.44
CA ALA A 38 4.21 -17.05 19.78
C ALA A 38 3.31 -18.29 19.79
N ALA A 39 2.24 -18.31 18.98
CA ALA A 39 1.39 -19.49 18.86
C ALA A 39 2.14 -20.68 18.26
N LYS A 40 2.86 -20.47 17.15
CA LYS A 40 3.63 -21.51 16.46
C LYS A 40 4.79 -22.05 17.29
N GLN A 41 5.46 -21.19 18.05
CA GLN A 41 6.51 -21.57 18.98
C GLN A 41 5.97 -22.43 20.14
N ARG A 42 4.75 -22.18 20.62
CA ARG A 42 4.10 -23.07 21.60
C ARG A 42 3.81 -24.45 21.02
N GLU A 43 3.33 -24.51 19.79
CA GLU A 43 3.08 -25.77 19.09
C GLU A 43 4.37 -26.58 18.91
N TRP A 44 5.47 -25.93 18.51
CA TRP A 44 6.81 -26.52 18.47
C TRP A 44 7.20 -27.15 19.81
N LYS A 45 7.14 -26.37 20.89
CA LYS A 45 7.51 -26.83 22.24
C LYS A 45 6.67 -28.01 22.69
N ALA A 46 5.37 -28.00 22.40
CA ALA A 46 4.49 -29.13 22.71
C ALA A 46 4.88 -30.39 21.92
N TRP A 47 5.17 -30.25 20.62
CA TRP A 47 5.61 -31.36 19.77
C TRP A 47 6.96 -31.95 20.23
N CYS A 48 7.89 -31.12 20.70
CA CYS A 48 9.17 -31.59 21.26
C CYS A 48 9.00 -32.41 22.54
N ARG A 49 8.02 -32.07 23.38
CA ARG A 49 7.74 -32.78 24.65
C ARG A 49 6.90 -34.05 24.46
N THR A 50 6.38 -34.29 23.27
CA THR A 50 5.53 -35.46 22.99
C THR A 50 6.40 -36.71 22.85
N PRO A 51 6.17 -37.78 23.65
CA PRO A 51 6.89 -39.04 23.52
C PRO A 51 6.69 -39.68 22.15
N ARG A 52 7.73 -40.35 21.63
CA ARG A 52 7.76 -40.96 20.30
C ARG A 52 8.07 -42.43 20.41
N ALA A 53 7.45 -43.25 19.57
CA ALA A 53 7.87 -44.64 19.42
C ALA A 53 9.10 -44.71 18.49
N ALA A 54 10.17 -45.31 18.97
CA ALA A 54 11.28 -45.76 18.13
C ALA A 54 10.85 -46.99 17.31
N ALA A 55 11.69 -47.39 16.34
CA ALA A 55 11.39 -48.52 15.45
C ALA A 55 11.24 -49.86 16.20
N ASP A 56 11.81 -49.97 17.40
CA ASP A 56 11.72 -51.11 18.31
C ASP A 56 10.52 -51.04 19.28
N GLY A 57 9.67 -50.01 19.15
CA GLY A 57 8.51 -49.79 20.01
C GLY A 57 8.81 -49.09 21.33
N SER A 58 10.07 -48.79 21.64
CA SER A 58 10.43 -48.03 22.85
C SER A 58 10.00 -46.57 22.75
N LEU A 59 9.55 -45.98 23.86
CA LEU A 59 9.22 -44.57 23.91
C LEU A 59 10.46 -43.72 24.20
N TYR A 60 10.72 -42.72 23.37
CA TYR A 60 11.79 -41.76 23.59
C TYR A 60 11.28 -40.32 23.47
N SER A 61 11.96 -39.41 24.17
CA SER A 61 11.81 -37.97 24.01
C SER A 61 13.08 -37.39 23.40
N TRP A 62 12.99 -36.23 22.76
CA TRP A 62 14.17 -35.52 22.29
C TRP A 62 15.12 -35.23 23.47
N PRO A 63 16.37 -35.73 23.47
CA PRO A 63 17.29 -35.60 24.61
C PRO A 63 17.59 -34.14 24.98
N ASP A 64 17.55 -33.28 23.98
CA ASP A 64 17.80 -31.84 24.02
C ASP A 64 16.50 -31.02 24.11
N GLY A 65 15.36 -31.66 24.40
CA GLY A 65 14.08 -31.05 24.69
C GLY A 65 13.61 -30.05 23.63
N GLU A 66 13.32 -28.82 24.05
CA GLU A 66 12.78 -27.74 23.20
C GLU A 66 13.81 -27.09 22.28
N LEU A 67 15.10 -27.45 22.39
CA LEU A 67 16.14 -26.88 21.55
C LEU A 67 15.82 -27.09 20.08
N VAL A 68 16.06 -26.07 19.26
CA VAL A 68 15.81 -26.17 17.83
C VAL A 68 17.06 -26.73 17.17
N THR A 69 16.87 -27.80 16.38
CA THR A 69 17.90 -28.39 15.52
C THR A 69 17.36 -28.54 14.10
N PRO A 70 18.22 -28.61 13.08
CA PRO A 70 17.81 -28.85 11.70
C PRO A 70 16.95 -30.11 11.54
N ASP A 71 17.37 -31.22 12.16
CA ASP A 71 16.67 -32.50 12.09
C ASP A 71 15.31 -32.46 12.76
N LYS A 72 15.20 -31.82 13.94
CA LYS A 72 13.91 -31.64 14.60
C LYS A 72 12.96 -30.80 13.78
N LEU A 73 13.46 -29.74 13.12
CA LEU A 73 12.60 -28.91 12.27
C LEU A 73 12.13 -29.70 11.04
N ALA A 74 13.01 -30.46 10.40
CA ALA A 74 12.65 -31.32 9.28
C ALA A 74 11.63 -32.40 9.68
N ALA A 75 11.85 -33.07 10.82
CA ALA A 75 10.94 -34.06 11.38
C ALA A 75 9.57 -33.45 11.71
N TRP A 76 9.53 -32.29 12.37
CA TRP A 76 8.28 -31.61 12.67
C TRP A 76 7.49 -31.22 11.43
N LEU A 77 8.19 -30.76 10.39
CA LEU A 77 7.54 -30.48 9.11
C LEU A 77 6.97 -31.75 8.50
N LYS A 78 7.75 -32.83 8.43
CA LYS A 78 7.36 -34.10 7.81
C LYS A 78 6.21 -34.79 8.52
N GLU A 79 6.27 -34.87 9.84
CA GLU A 79 5.39 -35.69 10.67
C GLU A 79 4.12 -34.96 11.11
N ASP A 80 4.11 -33.64 11.05
CA ASP A 80 3.01 -32.83 11.55
C ASP A 80 2.60 -31.77 10.54
N ILE A 81 3.41 -30.71 10.37
CA ILE A 81 2.98 -29.51 9.63
C ILE A 81 2.59 -29.80 8.17
N LEU A 82 3.26 -30.71 7.48
CA LEU A 82 2.95 -31.10 6.10
C LEU A 82 1.75 -32.05 6.01
N LEU A 83 1.43 -32.78 7.07
CA LEU A 83 0.26 -33.65 7.12
C LEU A 83 -0.99 -32.89 7.55
N ARG A 84 -0.82 -31.73 8.19
CA ARG A 84 -1.93 -30.87 8.59
C ARG A 84 -2.76 -30.46 7.40
N ARG A 85 -4.00 -30.90 7.47
CA ARG A 85 -5.11 -30.37 6.70
C ARG A 85 -5.80 -29.34 7.56
N VAL A 86 -6.20 -28.27 6.91
CA VAL A 86 -7.15 -27.32 7.44
C VAL A 86 -8.46 -28.10 7.54
N ALA A 87 -8.73 -28.63 8.73
CA ALA A 87 -9.97 -29.36 9.00
C ALA A 87 -11.18 -28.51 8.61
N PRO A 88 -12.25 -29.09 8.05
CA PRO A 88 -13.50 -28.37 7.92
C PRO A 88 -13.89 -27.86 9.32
N PRO A 89 -14.47 -26.66 9.38
CA PRO A 89 -14.40 -25.80 10.55
C PRO A 89 -15.23 -26.38 11.69
N GLN A 90 -14.59 -26.66 12.83
CA GLN A 90 -15.28 -26.73 14.10
C GLN A 90 -14.99 -25.50 14.97
N LYS A 91 -16.07 -25.00 15.58
CA LYS A 91 -16.25 -23.74 16.28
C LYS A 91 -15.23 -23.57 17.43
N LYS A 92 -14.28 -22.61 17.32
CA LYS A 92 -13.44 -22.12 18.43
C LYS A 92 -13.49 -20.58 18.59
N PRO A 93 -13.21 -20.01 19.78
CA PRO A 93 -13.49 -18.59 20.11
C PRO A 93 -12.70 -17.53 19.31
N ARG A 94 -11.48 -17.84 18.87
CA ARG A 94 -10.70 -16.95 17.97
C ARG A 94 -11.15 -17.03 16.51
N ALA A 95 -11.68 -18.18 16.09
CA ALA A 95 -12.38 -18.30 14.82
C ALA A 95 -13.67 -17.48 14.87
N ARG A 96 -14.38 -17.43 16.01
CA ARG A 96 -15.51 -16.50 16.23
C ARG A 96 -15.15 -15.03 16.01
N ALA A 97 -13.98 -14.56 16.42
CA ALA A 97 -13.60 -13.15 16.20
C ALA A 97 -13.33 -12.83 14.72
N ARG A 98 -12.65 -13.74 14.00
CA ARG A 98 -12.40 -13.59 12.55
C ARG A 98 -13.64 -13.88 11.71
N ALA A 99 -14.46 -14.83 12.16
CA ALA A 99 -15.78 -15.09 11.61
C ALA A 99 -16.66 -13.88 11.83
N ARG A 100 -16.68 -13.26 13.02
CA ARG A 100 -17.36 -11.97 13.24
C ARG A 100 -16.81 -10.84 12.37
N GLU A 101 -15.50 -10.77 12.15
CA GLU A 101 -14.91 -9.78 11.24
C GLU A 101 -15.34 -10.06 9.79
N ALA A 102 -15.32 -11.33 9.36
CA ALA A 102 -15.79 -11.74 8.03
C ALA A 102 -17.32 -11.66 7.88
N GLU A 103 -18.09 -11.90 8.95
CA GLU A 103 -19.56 -11.84 9.05
C GLU A 103 -20.01 -10.39 9.01
N SER A 104 -19.38 -9.54 9.83
CA SER A 104 -19.58 -8.09 9.75
C SER A 104 -19.19 -7.54 8.39
N LEU A 105 -18.13 -8.08 7.78
CA LEU A 105 -17.74 -7.70 6.43
C LEU A 105 -18.74 -8.25 5.39
N ALA A 106 -19.19 -9.49 5.50
CA ALA A 106 -20.13 -10.10 4.57
C ALA A 106 -21.51 -9.46 4.61
N GLU A 107 -21.97 -9.12 5.81
CA GLU A 107 -23.19 -8.36 6.07
C GLU A 107 -23.07 -6.94 5.52
N ALA A 108 -21.96 -6.25 5.80
CA ALA A 108 -21.75 -4.90 5.26
C ALA A 108 -21.68 -4.89 3.73
N LEU A 109 -21.13 -5.94 3.12
CA LEU A 109 -20.90 -6.04 1.68
C LEU A 109 -22.04 -6.73 0.91
N GLU A 110 -23.01 -7.33 1.61
CA GLU A 110 -24.08 -8.17 1.04
C GLU A 110 -23.60 -9.37 0.21
N VAL A 111 -22.53 -10.02 0.66
CA VAL A 111 -21.82 -11.00 -0.16
C VAL A 111 -21.60 -12.32 0.56
N PRO A 112 -21.34 -13.42 -0.17
CA PRO A 112 -21.07 -14.69 0.47
C PRO A 112 -19.93 -14.53 1.46
N LEU A 113 -20.17 -15.05 2.66
CA LEU A 113 -19.24 -14.97 3.78
C LEU A 113 -17.85 -15.55 3.42
N VAL A 114 -17.84 -16.50 2.47
CA VAL A 114 -16.67 -17.03 1.76
C VAL A 114 -15.80 -15.96 1.12
N GLU A 115 -16.43 -15.14 0.30
CA GLU A 115 -15.77 -14.12 -0.48
C GLU A 115 -15.22 -13.02 0.44
N ALA A 116 -15.98 -12.60 1.46
CA ALA A 116 -15.52 -11.65 2.46
C ALA A 116 -14.21 -12.08 3.14
N ALA A 117 -14.03 -13.38 3.38
CA ALA A 117 -12.84 -13.92 4.02
C ALA A 117 -11.62 -13.95 3.08
N GLU A 118 -11.79 -14.30 1.80
CA GLU A 118 -10.72 -14.27 0.79
C GLU A 118 -10.17 -12.86 0.61
N LEU A 119 -11.05 -11.86 0.60
CA LEU A 119 -10.67 -10.47 0.47
C LEU A 119 -9.76 -10.02 1.62
N LEU A 120 -10.16 -10.31 2.87
CA LEU A 120 -9.34 -10.03 4.06
C LEU A 120 -7.95 -10.68 3.99
N ALA A 121 -7.83 -11.86 3.38
CA ALA A 121 -6.57 -12.57 3.18
C ALA A 121 -5.68 -11.90 2.14
N ASP A 122 -6.27 -11.38 1.07
CA ASP A 122 -5.55 -10.68 0.03
C ASP A 122 -4.96 -9.36 0.52
N ASP A 123 -5.68 -8.60 1.36
CA ASP A 123 -5.21 -7.30 1.85
C ASP A 123 -4.16 -7.37 2.97
N ARG A 124 -4.28 -8.38 3.84
CA ARG A 124 -3.47 -8.47 5.06
C ARG A 124 -2.58 -9.71 5.03
N GLU A 125 -1.27 -9.49 4.87
CA GLU A 125 -0.29 -10.54 5.05
C GLU A 125 -0.39 -11.15 6.47
N GLY A 126 -0.76 -12.44 6.53
CA GLY A 126 -0.94 -13.18 7.77
C GLY A 126 -2.38 -13.33 8.25
N TYR A 127 -3.36 -12.71 7.57
CA TYR A 127 -4.78 -13.05 7.75
C TYR A 127 -5.05 -14.45 7.19
N VAL A 128 -5.70 -15.27 7.99
CA VAL A 128 -6.14 -16.62 7.60
C VAL A 128 -7.66 -16.60 7.68
N PRO A 129 -8.37 -16.70 6.53
CA PRO A 129 -9.83 -16.80 6.43
C PRO A 129 -10.41 -17.75 7.47
N PRO A 130 -11.56 -17.43 8.09
CA PRO A 130 -12.29 -18.40 8.90
C PRO A 130 -12.67 -19.56 7.98
N THR A 131 -12.31 -20.75 8.41
CA THR A 131 -12.35 -21.95 7.56
C THR A 131 -13.74 -22.30 7.04
N ALA A 132 -14.82 -21.79 7.65
CA ALA A 132 -16.22 -22.04 7.25
C ALA A 132 -16.59 -21.45 5.90
N LEU A 133 -15.71 -20.61 5.39
CA LEU A 133 -15.96 -19.61 4.37
C LEU A 133 -15.00 -19.85 3.21
N ALA A 134 -14.79 -21.11 2.84
CA ALA A 134 -14.16 -21.45 1.57
C ALA A 134 -15.29 -21.85 0.59
N PRO A 135 -15.17 -21.58 -0.72
CA PRO A 135 -16.19 -22.01 -1.67
C PRO A 135 -16.36 -23.51 -1.53
N ALA A 136 -17.60 -24.00 -1.70
CA ALA A 136 -17.89 -25.41 -1.73
C ALA A 136 -17.20 -26.04 -2.96
N ALA A 137 -15.91 -26.36 -2.82
CA ALA A 137 -15.24 -27.28 -3.69
C ALA A 137 -15.89 -28.63 -3.44
N ALA A 138 -16.46 -29.19 -4.51
CA ALA A 138 -17.02 -30.52 -4.51
C ALA A 138 -16.06 -31.51 -3.83
N ASP A 139 -16.62 -32.24 -2.86
CA ASP A 139 -16.07 -33.42 -2.20
C ASP A 139 -14.73 -33.24 -1.45
N LEU A 140 -14.78 -32.62 -0.26
CA LEU A 140 -13.63 -32.56 0.66
C LEU A 140 -14.01 -33.04 2.06
N SER A 141 -14.19 -34.35 2.22
CA SER A 141 -14.27 -35.00 3.54
C SER A 141 -12.96 -34.87 4.35
N GLU A 142 -11.83 -34.45 3.73
CA GLU A 142 -10.52 -34.40 4.38
C GLU A 142 -9.94 -32.98 4.65
N GLY A 143 -10.50 -31.90 4.09
CA GLY A 143 -9.95 -30.54 4.22
C GLY A 143 -8.67 -30.27 3.39
N SER A 144 -8.32 -28.98 3.19
CA SER A 144 -7.22 -28.56 2.32
C SER A 144 -5.87 -28.49 3.04
N LEU A 145 -4.78 -28.84 2.36
CA LEU A 145 -3.43 -28.82 2.96
C LEU A 145 -2.92 -27.38 3.16
N LEU A 146 -2.06 -27.17 4.17
CA LEU A 146 -1.46 -25.86 4.43
C LEU A 146 -0.70 -25.30 3.21
N THR A 147 -0.82 -23.99 2.99
CA THR A 147 -0.10 -23.30 1.91
C THR A 147 1.40 -23.19 2.21
N LYS A 148 2.23 -23.05 1.16
CA LYS A 148 3.67 -22.80 1.31
C LYS A 148 3.95 -21.60 2.23
N GLY A 149 3.23 -20.49 2.06
CA GLY A 149 3.39 -19.30 2.88
C GLY A 149 3.06 -19.53 4.36
N THR A 150 2.04 -20.33 4.65
CA THR A 150 1.69 -20.72 6.03
C THR A 150 2.81 -21.56 6.66
N ILE A 151 3.36 -22.51 5.90
CA ILE A 151 4.49 -23.35 6.34
C ILE A 151 5.75 -22.50 6.55
N ASP A 152 6.04 -21.55 5.66
CA ASP A 152 7.12 -20.58 5.81
C ASP A 152 6.98 -19.76 7.10
N ALA A 153 5.75 -19.42 7.51
CA ALA A 153 5.51 -18.73 8.78
C ALA A 153 5.80 -19.62 10.01
N TYR A 154 5.51 -20.93 9.94
CA TYR A 154 5.92 -21.91 10.96
C TYR A 154 7.44 -22.01 11.08
N ILE A 155 8.12 -22.13 9.94
CA ILE A 155 9.59 -22.16 9.85
C ILE A 155 10.19 -20.87 10.42
N ALA A 156 9.67 -19.71 10.02
CA ALA A 156 10.19 -18.43 10.48
C ALA A 156 10.02 -18.22 12.00
N ALA A 157 8.89 -18.67 12.57
CA ALA A 157 8.66 -18.62 14.00
C ALA A 157 9.65 -19.51 14.78
N VAL A 158 9.94 -20.72 14.28
CA VAL A 158 10.91 -21.63 14.90
C VAL A 158 12.36 -21.14 14.73
N ILE A 159 12.70 -20.52 13.60
CA ILE A 159 14.01 -19.89 13.40
C ILE A 159 14.21 -18.72 14.38
N GLU A 160 13.16 -17.95 14.68
CA GLU A 160 13.24 -16.90 15.70
C GLU A 160 13.51 -17.49 17.09
N LEU A 161 12.83 -18.59 17.45
CA LEU A 161 13.08 -19.32 18.70
C LEU A 161 14.52 -19.85 18.76
N TRP A 162 15.02 -20.44 17.68
CA TRP A 162 16.40 -20.92 17.58
C TRP A 162 17.41 -19.80 17.82
N ARG A 163 17.23 -18.62 17.20
CA ARG A 163 18.11 -17.46 17.42
C ARG A 163 18.16 -17.05 18.89
N LEU A 164 17.00 -17.05 19.57
CA LEU A 164 16.94 -16.77 21.00
C LEU A 164 17.69 -17.84 21.80
N GLN A 165 17.48 -19.14 21.50
CA GLN A 165 18.18 -20.23 22.18
C GLN A 165 19.70 -20.16 22.00
N VAL A 166 20.20 -19.85 20.81
CA VAL A 166 21.63 -19.63 20.55
C VAL A 166 22.16 -18.45 21.37
N ALA A 167 21.41 -17.35 21.45
CA ALA A 167 21.80 -16.22 22.31
C ALA A 167 21.79 -16.57 23.82
N HIS A 168 21.02 -17.58 24.22
CA HIS A 168 21.03 -18.15 25.57
C HIS A 168 22.04 -19.28 25.78
N GLY A 169 22.93 -19.54 24.81
CA GLY A 169 24.02 -20.51 24.95
C GLY A 169 23.76 -21.90 24.39
N ASN A 170 22.75 -22.08 23.51
CA ASN A 170 22.57 -23.33 22.78
C ASN A 170 23.80 -23.62 21.89
N ALA A 171 24.40 -24.80 22.08
CA ALA A 171 25.57 -25.24 21.32
C ALA A 171 25.29 -25.53 19.84
N ASN A 172 24.02 -25.80 19.47
CA ASN A 172 23.66 -26.02 18.08
C ASN A 172 23.50 -24.68 17.32
N THR A 173 24.54 -24.32 16.58
CA THR A 173 24.61 -23.11 15.75
C THR A 173 24.32 -23.37 14.26
N GLU A 174 23.96 -24.59 13.89
CA GLU A 174 23.58 -24.90 12.51
C GLU A 174 22.21 -24.29 12.19
N ASN A 175 22.10 -23.66 11.01
CA ASN A 175 20.85 -23.03 10.59
C ASN A 175 19.75 -24.09 10.37
N PRO A 176 18.64 -24.06 11.14
CA PRO A 176 17.59 -25.08 11.03
C PRO A 176 16.92 -25.14 9.66
N ARG A 177 17.02 -24.08 8.84
CA ARG A 177 16.50 -24.03 7.48
C ARG A 177 17.43 -24.73 6.47
N GLY A 178 17.75 -25.99 6.73
CA GLY A 178 18.63 -26.84 5.91
C GLY A 178 18.01 -27.32 4.60
N ALA A 179 18.71 -28.24 3.92
CA ALA A 179 18.30 -28.79 2.63
C ALA A 179 16.94 -29.53 2.69
N ALA A 180 16.70 -30.31 3.75
CA ALA A 180 15.44 -31.04 3.93
C ALA A 180 14.22 -30.10 4.00
N VAL A 181 14.31 -29.01 4.76
CA VAL A 181 13.25 -28.00 4.87
C VAL A 181 12.97 -27.35 3.51
N ARG A 182 14.01 -27.06 2.72
CA ARG A 182 13.85 -26.54 1.35
C ARG A 182 13.16 -27.55 0.43
N GLY A 183 13.58 -28.82 0.46
CA GLY A 183 12.96 -29.89 -0.31
C GLY A 183 11.47 -30.06 -0.03
N PHE A 184 11.05 -29.96 1.23
CA PHE A 184 9.63 -30.00 1.60
C PHE A 184 8.83 -28.81 1.07
N LEU A 185 9.40 -27.60 1.10
CA LEU A 185 8.75 -26.40 0.53
C LEU A 185 8.58 -26.51 -0.98
N GLU A 186 9.55 -27.08 -1.68
CA GLU A 186 9.47 -27.35 -3.12
C GLU A 186 8.40 -28.41 -3.45
N GLN A 187 8.41 -29.52 -2.71
CA GLN A 187 7.40 -30.57 -2.84
C GLN A 187 5.99 -30.00 -2.66
N ARG A 188 5.78 -29.16 -1.64
CA ARG A 188 4.48 -28.52 -1.38
C ARG A 188 4.04 -27.63 -2.54
N GLY A 189 4.97 -26.86 -3.11
CA GLY A 189 4.71 -26.04 -4.30
C GLY A 189 4.22 -26.89 -5.48
N ARG A 190 4.87 -28.03 -5.74
CA ARG A 190 4.48 -28.96 -6.82
C ARG A 190 3.14 -29.64 -6.55
N GLN A 191 2.83 -30.00 -5.29
CA GLN A 191 1.55 -30.60 -4.91
C GLN A 191 0.38 -29.64 -5.13
N ARG A 192 0.57 -28.33 -4.89
CA ARG A 192 -0.45 -27.30 -5.14
C ARG A 192 -0.91 -27.32 -6.60
N GLY A 193 0.02 -27.34 -7.56
CA GLY A 193 -0.33 -27.38 -8.99
C GLY A 193 -1.08 -28.66 -9.40
N LYS A 194 -0.72 -29.81 -8.81
CA LYS A 194 -1.46 -31.08 -9.01
C LYS A 194 -2.87 -31.02 -8.44
N HIS A 195 -3.04 -30.44 -7.25
CA HIS A 195 -4.34 -30.25 -6.61
C HIS A 195 -5.22 -29.27 -7.38
N ASP A 196 -4.70 -28.12 -7.79
CA ASP A 196 -5.45 -27.11 -8.55
C ASP A 196 -5.95 -27.70 -9.90
N ARG A 197 -5.14 -28.57 -10.53
CA ARG A 197 -5.55 -29.33 -11.72
C ARG A 197 -6.66 -30.35 -11.42
N ALA A 198 -6.55 -31.10 -10.32
CA ALA A 198 -7.51 -32.13 -9.95
C ALA A 198 -8.86 -31.56 -9.46
N SER A 199 -8.83 -30.37 -8.85
CA SER A 199 -10.01 -29.64 -8.37
C SER A 199 -10.66 -28.76 -9.43
N PHE A 200 -10.21 -28.83 -10.69
CA PHE A 200 -10.70 -28.00 -11.79
C PHE A 200 -10.75 -26.50 -11.45
N LYS A 201 -9.79 -26.01 -10.66
CA LYS A 201 -9.71 -24.58 -10.32
C LYS A 201 -9.66 -23.78 -11.62
N ASP A 202 -10.52 -22.76 -11.74
CA ASP A 202 -10.54 -21.90 -12.91
C ASP A 202 -9.15 -21.28 -13.13
N ARG A 203 -8.63 -21.52 -14.32
CA ARG A 203 -7.30 -21.07 -14.74
C ARG A 203 -7.31 -19.59 -15.14
N GLY A 204 -8.48 -19.03 -15.44
CA GLY A 204 -8.69 -17.63 -15.78
C GLY A 204 -8.62 -16.70 -14.57
N THR A 205 -9.11 -17.14 -13.41
CA THR A 205 -9.20 -16.36 -12.15
C THR A 205 -7.86 -15.72 -11.69
N ASP A 206 -6.72 -16.31 -12.04
CA ASP A 206 -5.37 -15.75 -11.79
C ASP A 206 -4.56 -15.54 -13.10
N GLY A 207 -5.18 -15.74 -14.27
CA GLY A 207 -4.54 -15.74 -15.59
C GLY A 207 -4.16 -14.36 -16.11
N ILE A 208 -3.67 -14.31 -17.35
CA ILE A 208 -3.25 -13.05 -18.04
C ILE A 208 -4.41 -12.06 -18.15
N GLN A 209 -5.64 -12.57 -18.32
CA GLN A 209 -6.86 -11.77 -18.44
C GLN A 209 -7.46 -11.39 -17.08
N ALA A 210 -6.87 -11.80 -15.96
CA ALA A 210 -7.35 -11.42 -14.63
C ALA A 210 -6.99 -9.97 -14.33
N GLY A 211 -7.98 -9.08 -14.27
CA GLY A 211 -7.76 -7.66 -14.13
C GLY A 211 -8.93 -6.83 -14.65
N TYR A 212 -8.60 -5.62 -15.08
CA TYR A 212 -9.46 -4.74 -15.85
C TYR A 212 -8.67 -4.19 -17.03
N SER A 213 -9.34 -4.04 -18.15
CA SER A 213 -8.88 -3.32 -19.34
C SER A 213 -8.82 -1.81 -19.10
N HIS A 214 -8.22 -1.06 -20.03
CA HIS A 214 -8.19 0.39 -19.99
C HIS A 214 -9.61 1.00 -20.00
N ASP A 215 -10.51 0.47 -20.82
CA ASP A 215 -11.90 0.95 -20.90
C ASP A 215 -12.67 0.66 -19.60
N GLU A 216 -12.44 -0.49 -18.99
CA GLU A 216 -13.01 -0.81 -17.67
C GLU A 216 -12.46 0.12 -16.58
N TRP A 217 -11.17 0.44 -16.64
CA TRP A 217 -10.56 1.41 -15.73
C TRP A 217 -11.20 2.79 -15.87
N LEU A 218 -11.37 3.28 -17.10
CA LEU A 218 -12.07 4.53 -17.38
C LEU A 218 -13.50 4.49 -16.87
N ARG A 219 -14.24 3.39 -17.08
CA ARG A 219 -15.61 3.23 -16.54
C ARG A 219 -15.64 3.29 -15.02
N ILE A 220 -14.69 2.66 -14.32
CA ILE A 220 -14.59 2.76 -12.85
C ILE A 220 -14.43 4.23 -12.43
N GLN A 221 -13.51 4.96 -13.06
CA GLN A 221 -13.23 6.36 -12.70
C GLN A 221 -14.40 7.29 -13.04
N ASP A 222 -15.09 7.06 -14.17
CA ASP A 222 -16.31 7.77 -14.57
C ASP A 222 -17.45 7.54 -13.55
N LEU A 223 -17.73 6.28 -13.19
CA LEU A 223 -18.76 5.95 -12.20
C LEU A 223 -18.48 6.58 -10.83
N LEU A 224 -17.22 6.62 -10.41
CA LEU A 224 -16.83 7.27 -9.15
C LEU A 224 -17.10 8.77 -9.21
N LEU A 225 -16.63 9.44 -10.27
CA LEU A 225 -16.76 10.88 -10.38
C LEU A 225 -18.22 11.30 -10.59
N SER A 226 -18.94 10.67 -11.52
CA SER A 226 -20.37 10.89 -11.75
C SER A 226 -21.21 10.68 -10.49
N GLY A 227 -20.91 9.61 -9.73
CA GLY A 227 -21.63 9.30 -8.50
C GLY A 227 -21.27 10.20 -7.31
N ALA A 228 -20.22 11.03 -7.40
CA ALA A 228 -19.74 11.83 -6.27
C ALA A 228 -20.75 12.89 -5.78
N ALA A 229 -21.70 13.29 -6.62
CA ALA A 229 -22.79 14.19 -6.24
C ALA A 229 -23.72 13.60 -5.18
N TYR A 230 -23.92 12.28 -5.19
CA TYR A 230 -24.83 11.58 -4.28
C TYR A 230 -24.09 10.73 -3.24
N MET A 231 -22.87 10.30 -3.58
CA MET A 231 -22.00 9.49 -2.74
C MET A 231 -20.61 10.13 -2.65
N PRO A 232 -20.41 11.12 -1.77
CA PRO A 232 -19.14 11.84 -1.68
C PRO A 232 -17.94 10.95 -1.33
N GLN A 233 -18.17 9.81 -0.68
CA GLN A 233 -17.13 8.81 -0.43
C GLN A 233 -16.48 8.28 -1.71
N ASN A 234 -17.14 8.41 -2.87
CA ASN A 234 -16.55 8.07 -4.17
C ASN A 234 -15.27 8.87 -4.45
N LEU A 235 -15.16 10.12 -3.99
CA LEU A 235 -13.95 10.93 -4.17
C LEU A 235 -12.76 10.29 -3.45
N ARG A 236 -12.99 9.81 -2.21
CA ARG A 236 -11.98 9.08 -1.42
C ARG A 236 -11.60 7.76 -2.09
N THR A 237 -12.58 6.99 -2.57
CA THR A 237 -12.34 5.72 -3.29
C THR A 237 -11.59 5.93 -4.60
N ARG A 238 -11.90 7.02 -5.32
CA ARG A 238 -11.20 7.40 -6.55
C ARG A 238 -9.71 7.64 -6.27
N VAL A 239 -9.39 8.45 -5.27
CA VAL A 239 -8.00 8.67 -4.84
C VAL A 239 -7.32 7.36 -4.43
N ASP A 240 -8.00 6.50 -3.66
CA ASP A 240 -7.46 5.20 -3.25
C ASP A 240 -7.08 4.32 -4.45
N LEU A 241 -7.99 4.16 -5.42
CA LEU A 241 -7.75 3.32 -6.59
C LEU A 241 -6.62 3.89 -7.47
N LEU A 242 -6.58 5.22 -7.68
CA LEU A 242 -5.54 5.89 -8.45
C LEU A 242 -4.14 5.74 -7.81
N PHE A 243 -4.04 5.86 -6.48
CA PHE A 243 -2.80 5.52 -5.77
C PHE A 243 -2.42 4.04 -5.91
N GLY A 244 -3.40 3.15 -5.93
CA GLY A 244 -3.16 1.72 -6.13
C GLY A 244 -2.57 1.44 -7.51
N HIS A 245 -3.10 2.09 -8.55
CA HIS A 245 -2.72 1.86 -9.94
C HIS A 245 -1.46 2.62 -10.34
N TYR A 246 -1.39 3.93 -10.13
CA TYR A 246 -0.30 4.78 -10.62
C TYR A 246 0.91 4.87 -9.70
N TYR A 247 0.75 4.57 -8.41
CA TYR A 247 1.86 4.45 -7.47
C TYR A 247 2.16 2.98 -7.14
N LEU A 248 1.43 2.02 -7.69
CA LEU A 248 1.55 0.60 -7.33
C LEU A 248 1.46 0.38 -5.81
N LEU A 249 0.75 1.22 -5.06
CA LEU A 249 0.69 1.12 -3.60
C LEU A 249 -0.18 -0.05 -3.15
N ARG A 250 0.13 -0.60 -1.98
CA ARG A 250 -0.72 -1.62 -1.34
C ARG A 250 -1.88 -0.94 -0.62
N GLY A 251 -2.98 -1.69 -0.40
CA GLY A 251 -4.12 -1.24 0.40
C GLY A 251 -3.71 -0.62 1.72
N GLU A 252 -2.89 -1.32 2.50
CA GLU A 252 -2.37 -0.85 3.79
C GLU A 252 -1.64 0.51 3.70
N ASN A 253 -0.71 0.67 2.75
CA ASN A 253 0.05 1.91 2.61
C ASN A 253 -0.86 3.10 2.28
N ARG A 254 -1.88 2.88 1.45
CA ARG A 254 -2.83 3.93 1.05
C ARG A 254 -3.68 4.40 2.23
N ARG A 255 -4.14 3.48 3.07
CA ARG A 255 -4.96 3.80 4.26
C ARG A 255 -4.15 4.54 5.34
N LYS A 256 -2.88 4.16 5.52
CA LYS A 256 -1.99 4.77 6.51
C LYS A 256 -1.51 6.18 6.17
N MET A 257 -1.53 6.55 4.89
CA MET A 257 -0.96 7.78 4.36
C MET A 257 -1.50 9.04 5.06
N GLU A 258 -0.58 9.89 5.49
CA GLU A 258 -0.86 11.17 6.16
C GLU A 258 -0.66 12.35 5.21
N LEU A 259 -1.28 13.49 5.50
CA LEU A 259 -1.04 14.74 4.74
C LEU A 259 0.45 15.12 4.77
N ALA A 260 1.12 14.89 5.92
CA ALA A 260 2.55 15.16 6.10
C ALA A 260 3.47 14.25 5.28
N ASP A 261 2.94 13.18 4.67
CA ASP A 261 3.70 12.36 3.72
C ASP A 261 3.67 12.93 2.30
N LEU A 262 2.79 13.89 2.01
CA LEU A 262 2.63 14.46 0.67
C LEU A 262 3.45 15.74 0.49
N SER A 263 4.18 15.82 -0.63
CA SER A 263 4.93 17.03 -1.00
C SER A 263 4.99 17.22 -2.51
N LEU A 264 5.35 18.43 -2.94
CA LEU A 264 5.64 18.73 -4.34
C LEU A 264 7.14 18.61 -4.60
N LEU A 265 7.50 17.92 -5.68
CA LEU A 265 8.84 17.93 -6.26
C LEU A 265 8.76 18.48 -7.69
N ASP A 266 9.27 19.69 -7.90
CA ASP A 266 9.32 20.28 -9.23
C ASP A 266 10.46 19.66 -10.06
N TYR A 267 10.14 19.30 -11.30
CA TYR A 267 11.11 18.85 -12.29
C TYR A 267 11.59 20.01 -13.17
N PRO A 268 12.84 19.95 -13.66
CA PRO A 268 13.39 20.98 -14.54
C PRO A 268 12.59 21.07 -15.84
N SER A 269 12.73 22.21 -16.53
CA SER A 269 12.08 22.47 -17.84
C SER A 269 12.46 21.48 -18.94
N SER A 270 13.55 20.69 -18.76
CA SER A 270 13.91 19.59 -19.65
C SER A 270 12.92 18.42 -19.61
N GLU A 271 11.98 18.40 -18.65
CA GLU A 271 10.93 17.39 -18.59
C GLU A 271 9.88 17.60 -19.69
N GLY A 272 9.65 18.85 -20.09
CA GLY A 272 8.80 19.23 -21.21
C GLY A 272 8.30 20.67 -21.13
N PRO A 273 7.53 21.12 -22.15
CA PRO A 273 7.08 22.51 -22.28
C PRO A 273 6.10 22.95 -21.17
N THR A 274 5.39 22.02 -20.53
CA THR A 274 4.53 22.35 -19.39
C THR A 274 5.32 22.22 -18.08
N PRO A 275 5.21 23.16 -17.12
CA PRO A 275 5.78 23.00 -15.79
C PRO A 275 5.38 21.66 -15.14
N CYS A 276 6.38 20.82 -14.87
CA CYS A 276 6.19 19.46 -14.42
C CYS A 276 6.44 19.34 -12.91
N GLY A 277 5.36 19.20 -12.16
CA GLY A 277 5.40 18.98 -10.71
C GLY A 277 5.01 17.54 -10.39
N CYS A 278 5.87 16.83 -9.69
CA CYS A 278 5.62 15.48 -9.21
C CYS A 278 4.96 15.53 -7.82
N LEU A 279 3.81 14.85 -7.68
CA LEU A 279 3.21 14.59 -6.38
C LEU A 279 4.03 13.49 -5.71
N ALA A 280 4.88 13.85 -4.76
CA ALA A 280 5.71 12.92 -4.02
C ALA A 280 4.99 12.46 -2.74
N THR A 281 5.16 11.18 -2.42
CA THR A 281 4.65 10.56 -1.20
C THR A 281 5.77 9.86 -0.47
N LEU A 282 5.95 10.17 0.81
CA LEU A 282 6.86 9.46 1.70
C LEU A 282 6.19 8.18 2.23
N LEU A 283 6.92 7.08 2.19
CA LEU A 283 6.57 5.82 2.83
C LEU A 283 7.62 5.53 3.90
N ARG A 284 7.16 5.39 5.15
CA ARG A 284 8.02 5.01 6.29
C ARG A 284 7.77 3.58 6.75
N ASP A 285 6.54 3.11 6.58
CA ASP A 285 6.11 1.79 7.03
C ASP A 285 5.62 0.94 5.87
N GLY A 286 6.00 -0.34 5.88
CA GLY A 286 5.48 -1.32 4.96
C GLY A 286 6.13 -2.67 5.16
N LYS A 287 5.42 -3.75 4.79
CA LYS A 287 5.88 -5.15 4.94
C LYS A 287 7.32 -5.42 4.45
N LEU A 288 7.80 -4.71 3.42
CA LEU A 288 9.16 -4.87 2.89
C LEU A 288 10.18 -3.93 3.54
N ASN A 289 9.72 -2.84 4.16
CA ASN A 289 10.55 -1.83 4.80
C ASN A 289 10.58 -2.06 6.32
N LYS A 290 11.32 -3.10 6.73
CA LYS A 290 11.43 -3.53 8.15
C LYS A 290 12.36 -2.67 9.00
N THR A 291 12.90 -1.58 8.44
CA THR A 291 13.90 -0.71 9.07
C THR A 291 13.48 0.76 9.08
N ALA A 292 12.19 1.03 8.84
CA ALA A 292 11.59 2.37 8.80
C ALA A 292 12.35 3.36 7.89
N LYS A 293 12.91 2.87 6.78
CA LYS A 293 13.65 3.71 5.83
C LYS A 293 12.71 4.68 5.15
N LYS A 294 13.19 5.89 4.86
CA LYS A 294 12.43 6.85 4.05
C LYS A 294 12.43 6.40 2.59
N GLU A 295 11.28 6.01 2.07
CA GLU A 295 11.09 5.68 0.66
C GLU A 295 10.14 6.70 0.02
N PHE A 296 10.39 7.09 -1.23
CA PHE A 296 9.54 8.06 -1.93
C PHE A 296 8.79 7.42 -3.09
N MET A 297 7.55 7.79 -3.32
CA MET A 297 6.80 7.43 -4.52
C MET A 297 6.27 8.69 -5.19
N GLY A 298 5.96 8.62 -6.48
CA GLY A 298 5.63 9.82 -7.24
C GLY A 298 4.67 9.53 -8.39
N ALA A 299 3.90 10.55 -8.77
CA ALA A 299 3.18 10.57 -10.02
C ALA A 299 3.12 11.99 -10.60
N LEU A 300 3.14 12.02 -11.93
CA LEU A 300 2.90 13.22 -12.71
C LEU A 300 1.39 13.41 -12.90
N ARG A 301 0.98 14.60 -13.39
CA ARG A 301 -0.39 14.79 -13.83
C ARG A 301 -0.64 13.94 -15.07
N HIS A 302 -1.75 13.21 -15.08
CA HIS A 302 -2.14 12.39 -16.22
C HIS A 302 -2.65 13.25 -17.40
N LYS A 303 -2.42 12.83 -18.64
CA LYS A 303 -2.95 13.50 -19.86
C LYS A 303 -4.47 13.60 -19.86
N ASP A 304 -5.15 12.51 -19.50
CA ASP A 304 -6.58 12.50 -19.18
C ASP A 304 -6.82 13.03 -17.75
N PRO A 305 -7.58 14.13 -17.55
CA PRO A 305 -7.95 14.63 -16.22
C PRO A 305 -8.77 13.64 -15.38
N LEU A 306 -9.52 12.71 -15.99
CA LEU A 306 -10.27 11.67 -15.29
C LEU A 306 -9.36 10.62 -14.62
N LEU A 307 -8.12 10.49 -15.08
CA LEU A 307 -7.13 9.56 -14.53
C LEU A 307 -6.05 10.28 -13.71
N CYS A 308 -6.15 11.61 -13.55
CA CYS A 308 -5.15 12.43 -12.87
C CYS A 308 -5.23 12.28 -11.35
N THR A 309 -4.26 11.60 -10.73
CA THR A 309 -4.17 11.45 -9.26
C THR A 309 -4.10 12.80 -8.53
N GLN A 310 -3.36 13.77 -9.08
CA GLN A 310 -3.28 15.12 -8.50
C GLN A 310 -4.64 15.82 -8.53
N GLY A 311 -5.37 15.72 -9.65
CA GLY A 311 -6.73 16.27 -9.79
C GLY A 311 -7.73 15.60 -8.86
N ALA A 312 -7.66 14.26 -8.72
CA ALA A 312 -8.49 13.52 -7.77
C ALA A 312 -8.23 13.92 -6.32
N LEU A 313 -6.97 14.10 -5.94
CA LEU A 313 -6.58 14.56 -4.62
C LEU A 313 -7.12 15.98 -4.34
N ALA A 314 -6.99 16.88 -5.33
CA ALA A 314 -7.51 18.23 -5.23
C ALA A 314 -9.04 18.26 -5.08
N GLN A 315 -9.77 17.41 -5.82
CA GLN A 315 -11.23 17.28 -5.69
C GLN A 315 -11.63 16.76 -4.29
N LEU A 316 -10.92 15.75 -3.77
CA LEU A 316 -11.14 15.24 -2.42
C LEU A 316 -10.89 16.32 -1.36
N PHE A 317 -9.78 17.07 -1.47
CA PHE A 317 -9.44 18.15 -0.54
C PHE A 317 -10.39 19.34 -0.63
N PHE A 318 -10.86 19.68 -1.83
CA PHE A 318 -11.90 20.68 -2.01
C PHE A 318 -13.18 20.24 -1.29
N TRP A 319 -13.64 19.01 -1.52
CA TRP A 319 -14.82 18.49 -0.85
C TRP A 319 -14.66 18.52 0.67
N ARG A 320 -13.53 18.01 1.21
CA ARG A 320 -13.28 17.97 2.66
C ARG A 320 -13.40 19.34 3.32
N TRP A 321 -12.71 20.34 2.77
CA TRP A 321 -12.52 21.63 3.45
C TRP A 321 -13.48 22.74 3.01
N HIS A 322 -14.08 22.66 1.82
CA HIS A 322 -15.07 23.65 1.35
C HIS A 322 -16.51 23.17 1.46
N VAL A 323 -16.76 21.87 1.22
CA VAL A 323 -18.12 21.33 1.12
C VAL A 323 -18.55 20.64 2.42
N ALA A 324 -17.71 19.74 2.95
CA ALA A 324 -18.00 18.94 4.13
C ALA A 324 -17.74 19.66 5.46
N GLY A 325 -17.11 20.84 5.42
CA GLY A 325 -16.83 21.64 6.61
C GLY A 325 -15.76 21.05 7.54
N GLU A 326 -14.93 20.10 7.08
CA GLU A 326 -13.77 19.65 7.86
C GLU A 326 -12.83 20.84 8.08
N SER A 327 -12.37 21.06 9.31
CA SER A 327 -11.41 22.13 9.59
C SER A 327 -10.11 21.93 8.80
N PRO A 328 -9.52 22.98 8.20
CA PRO A 328 -8.25 22.85 7.48
C PRO A 328 -7.11 22.45 8.44
N PRO A 329 -5.97 21.95 7.91
CA PRO A 329 -4.79 21.68 8.72
C PRO A 329 -4.25 22.97 9.36
N SER A 330 -3.76 22.87 10.59
CA SER A 330 -3.07 23.96 11.28
C SER A 330 -1.57 23.68 11.34
N PHE A 331 -0.75 24.61 10.86
CA PHE A 331 0.70 24.48 10.84
C PHE A 331 1.38 25.20 12.02
N ARG A 332 0.63 25.51 13.09
CA ARG A 332 1.20 26.11 14.31
C ARG A 332 2.24 25.18 14.95
N ARG A 333 1.90 23.90 15.08
CA ARG A 333 2.76 22.83 15.59
C ARG A 333 2.59 21.56 14.75
N ARG A 334 3.63 20.75 14.64
CA ARG A 334 3.59 19.47 13.89
C ARG A 334 2.48 18.54 14.37
N GLN A 335 2.22 18.50 15.68
CA GLN A 335 1.20 17.65 16.30
C GLN A 335 -0.22 17.99 15.85
N ASP A 336 -0.46 19.21 15.37
CA ASP A 336 -1.78 19.69 14.97
C ASP A 336 -2.17 19.24 13.54
N TRP A 337 -1.23 18.68 12.75
CA TRP A 337 -1.52 18.26 11.38
C TRP A 337 -0.88 16.95 10.91
N TYR A 338 0.22 16.49 11.52
CA TYR A 338 0.97 15.31 11.02
C TYR A 338 0.13 14.05 10.94
N ARG A 339 -0.83 13.87 11.87
CA ARG A 339 -1.65 12.65 11.95
C ARG A 339 -2.88 12.66 11.04
N ILE A 340 -3.17 13.79 10.38
CA ILE A 340 -4.34 13.90 9.51
C ILE A 340 -4.15 12.98 8.31
N LYS A 341 -5.10 12.08 8.08
CA LYS A 341 -5.06 11.10 7.00
C LYS A 341 -5.45 11.71 5.65
N VAL A 342 -4.85 11.19 4.58
CA VAL A 342 -5.31 11.43 3.20
C VAL A 342 -6.66 10.75 3.00
N LEU A 343 -6.72 9.45 3.28
CA LEU A 343 -7.94 8.65 3.26
C LEU A 343 -8.52 8.55 4.67
N VAL A 344 -9.37 9.52 5.02
CA VAL A 344 -9.97 9.64 6.35
C VAL A 344 -10.94 8.50 6.65
N GLY A 345 -10.84 7.94 7.86
CA GLY A 345 -11.77 6.98 8.44
C GLY A 345 -12.99 7.66 9.06
N ARG A 346 -13.31 7.33 10.32
CA ARG A 346 -14.41 7.98 11.07
C ARG A 346 -13.98 9.34 11.60
N ASP A 347 -12.75 9.43 12.06
CA ASP A 347 -12.08 10.67 12.49
C ASP A 347 -10.94 11.00 11.52
N ARG A 348 -10.59 12.28 11.37
CA ARG A 348 -9.56 12.76 10.45
C ARG A 348 -8.16 12.18 10.71
N GLU A 349 -7.84 11.81 11.94
CA GLU A 349 -6.57 11.16 12.30
C GLU A 349 -6.62 9.63 12.19
N GLN A 350 -7.81 9.07 12.01
CA GLN A 350 -8.01 7.63 11.89
C GLN A 350 -7.86 7.18 10.43
N GLU A 351 -7.04 6.16 10.20
CA GLU A 351 -6.96 5.53 8.88
C GLU A 351 -8.31 4.96 8.45
N LEU A 352 -8.59 5.02 7.14
CA LEU A 352 -9.70 4.29 6.54
C LEU A 352 -9.65 2.83 6.99
N SER A 353 -10.79 2.28 7.41
CA SER A 353 -10.84 0.87 7.78
C SER A 353 -10.67 -0.01 6.54
N TYR A 354 -10.01 -1.17 6.69
CA TYR A 354 -9.92 -2.12 5.61
C TYR A 354 -11.31 -2.59 5.09
N PRO A 355 -12.27 -2.99 5.96
CA PRO A 355 -13.62 -3.31 5.55
C PRO A 355 -14.25 -2.25 4.64
N THR A 356 -14.15 -0.98 5.03
CA THR A 356 -14.71 0.13 4.26
C THR A 356 -14.00 0.29 2.92
N GLN A 357 -12.66 0.25 2.87
CA GLN A 357 -11.92 0.34 1.61
C GLN A 357 -12.35 -0.76 0.63
N LEU A 358 -12.44 -1.99 1.14
CA LEU A 358 -12.84 -3.14 0.37
C LEU A 358 -14.27 -3.00 -0.15
N GLN A 359 -15.19 -2.55 0.69
CA GLN A 359 -16.59 -2.32 0.35
C GLN A 359 -16.75 -1.35 -0.80
N GLU A 360 -16.10 -0.20 -0.68
CA GLU A 360 -16.21 0.81 -1.71
C GLU A 360 -15.56 0.35 -3.02
N THR A 361 -14.42 -0.35 -2.94
CA THR A 361 -13.76 -0.95 -4.10
C THR A 361 -14.66 -1.98 -4.79
N TRP A 362 -15.34 -2.81 -4.00
CA TRP A 362 -16.18 -3.84 -4.57
C TRP A 362 -17.47 -3.28 -5.17
N ARG A 363 -18.14 -2.39 -4.44
CA ARG A 363 -19.34 -1.70 -4.92
C ARG A 363 -19.07 -1.07 -6.29
N ILE A 364 -17.92 -0.42 -6.45
CA ILE A 364 -17.58 0.19 -7.74
C ILE A 364 -17.17 -0.82 -8.80
N PHE A 365 -16.44 -1.89 -8.46
CA PHE A 365 -16.12 -2.96 -9.41
C PHE A 365 -17.38 -3.67 -9.91
N GLY A 366 -18.33 -3.99 -9.02
CA GLY A 366 -19.62 -4.56 -9.39
C GLY A 366 -20.43 -3.61 -10.28
N ALA A 367 -20.49 -2.32 -9.94
CA ALA A 367 -21.13 -1.32 -10.79
C ALA A 367 -20.47 -1.16 -12.18
N ALA A 368 -19.16 -1.40 -12.27
CA ALA A 368 -18.41 -1.39 -13.53
C ALA A 368 -18.48 -2.72 -14.30
N GLY A 369 -19.14 -3.75 -13.76
CA GLY A 369 -19.25 -5.09 -14.35
C GLY A 369 -17.98 -5.95 -14.22
N LEU A 370 -17.08 -5.62 -13.30
CA LEU A 370 -15.81 -6.32 -13.11
C LEU A 370 -15.94 -7.54 -12.19
N VAL A 371 -15.46 -8.67 -12.70
CA VAL A 371 -15.32 -9.91 -11.93
C VAL A 371 -13.85 -10.11 -11.59
N ALA A 372 -13.48 -9.83 -10.34
CA ALA A 372 -12.11 -10.01 -9.87
C ALA A 372 -12.09 -10.69 -8.50
N SER A 373 -11.30 -11.76 -8.39
CA SER A 373 -11.04 -12.49 -7.14
C SER A 373 -10.32 -11.61 -6.12
N LYS A 374 -9.34 -10.82 -6.58
CA LYS A 374 -8.60 -9.86 -5.75
C LYS A 374 -9.18 -8.48 -5.96
N LYS A 375 -9.41 -7.72 -4.87
CA LYS A 375 -10.05 -6.39 -4.94
C LYS A 375 -9.07 -5.26 -4.60
N THR A 376 -8.73 -5.06 -3.32
CA THR A 376 -7.88 -3.92 -2.92
C THR A 376 -6.46 -3.99 -3.48
N HIS A 377 -5.95 -5.19 -3.80
CA HIS A 377 -4.65 -5.40 -4.43
C HIS A 377 -4.65 -5.34 -5.96
N LEU A 378 -5.82 -5.39 -6.59
CA LEU A 378 -5.93 -5.46 -8.06
C LEU A 378 -5.31 -4.26 -8.76
N PRO A 379 -5.55 -3.00 -8.33
CA PRO A 379 -5.00 -1.85 -9.02
C PRO A 379 -3.47 -1.88 -9.07
N ARG A 380 -2.81 -2.34 -7.99
CA ARG A 380 -1.35 -2.49 -7.96
C ARG A 380 -0.84 -3.52 -8.95
N ARG A 381 -1.54 -4.64 -9.14
CA ARG A 381 -1.15 -5.67 -10.10
C ARG A 381 -1.35 -5.13 -11.52
N VAL A 382 -2.55 -4.64 -11.80
CA VAL A 382 -2.92 -4.17 -13.15
C VAL A 382 -2.08 -2.97 -13.56
N GLY A 383 -1.81 -2.02 -12.66
CA GLY A 383 -0.93 -0.88 -12.96
C GLY A 383 0.50 -1.27 -13.33
N ALA A 384 1.02 -2.39 -12.79
CA ALA A 384 2.34 -2.89 -13.20
C ALA A 384 2.29 -3.54 -14.59
N GLN A 385 1.22 -4.27 -14.90
CA GLN A 385 0.99 -4.88 -16.22
C GLN A 385 0.72 -3.82 -17.30
N ASP A 386 -0.01 -2.77 -16.93
CA ASP A 386 -0.29 -1.62 -17.80
C ASP A 386 1.00 -0.90 -18.17
N ALA A 387 1.86 -0.62 -17.19
CA ALA A 387 3.17 -0.02 -17.43
C ALA A 387 4.07 -0.90 -18.32
N GLU A 388 4.05 -2.23 -18.13
CA GLU A 388 4.78 -3.19 -18.97
C GLU A 388 4.28 -3.15 -20.42
N THR A 389 2.96 -3.18 -20.61
CA THR A 389 2.29 -3.13 -21.92
C THR A 389 2.66 -1.85 -22.68
N HIS A 390 2.81 -0.73 -21.97
CA HIS A 390 3.20 0.56 -22.53
C HIS A 390 4.73 0.78 -22.58
N GLY A 391 5.53 -0.29 -22.50
CA GLY A 391 6.96 -0.25 -22.79
C GLY A 391 7.85 0.22 -21.63
N THR A 392 7.36 0.22 -20.39
CA THR A 392 8.21 0.50 -19.23
C THR A 392 9.17 -0.65 -18.98
N SER A 393 10.45 -0.35 -18.78
CA SER A 393 11.44 -1.38 -18.46
C SER A 393 11.13 -2.10 -17.14
N LEU A 394 11.46 -3.40 -17.06
CA LEU A 394 11.31 -4.18 -15.83
C LEU A 394 12.05 -3.54 -14.65
N ALA A 395 13.19 -2.90 -14.88
CA ALA A 395 13.94 -2.18 -13.85
C ALA A 395 13.13 -1.01 -13.26
N GLN A 396 12.46 -0.22 -14.09
CA GLN A 396 11.61 0.90 -13.65
C GLN A 396 10.33 0.41 -12.98
N ILE A 397 9.70 -0.66 -13.48
CA ILE A 397 8.55 -1.31 -12.83
C ILE A 397 8.96 -1.88 -11.46
N SER A 398 10.13 -2.53 -11.37
CA SER A 398 10.70 -3.04 -10.12
C SER A 398 10.98 -1.91 -9.14
N GLN A 399 11.50 -0.79 -9.61
CA GLN A 399 11.75 0.40 -8.80
C GLN A 399 10.45 1.05 -8.30
N ALA A 400 9.42 1.15 -9.16
CA ALA A 400 8.09 1.66 -8.82
C ALA A 400 7.38 0.74 -7.82
N GLY A 401 7.31 -0.55 -8.11
CA GLY A 401 6.70 -1.55 -7.24
C GLY A 401 7.51 -1.85 -5.98
N ARG A 402 8.72 -1.28 -5.85
CA ARG A 402 9.65 -1.51 -4.74
C ARG A 402 10.01 -3.00 -4.58
N TRP A 403 10.17 -3.67 -5.72
CA TRP A 403 10.67 -5.04 -5.81
C TRP A 403 12.20 -5.03 -5.95
N ASN A 404 12.88 -5.97 -5.28
CA ASN A 404 14.32 -6.27 -5.47
C ASN A 404 15.27 -5.06 -5.43
N GLN A 405 15.14 -4.17 -4.45
CA GLN A 405 16.01 -2.98 -4.36
C GLN A 405 17.43 -3.32 -3.89
N SER A 406 18.43 -2.87 -4.66
CA SER A 406 19.85 -2.97 -4.28
C SER A 406 20.20 -2.08 -3.09
N VAL A 407 21.33 -2.34 -2.42
CA VAL A 407 21.83 -1.53 -1.30
C VAL A 407 22.06 -0.07 -1.71
N LEU A 408 22.54 0.18 -2.93
CA LEU A 408 22.74 1.53 -3.48
C LEU A 408 21.41 2.30 -3.59
N CYS A 409 20.37 1.66 -4.16
CA CYS A 409 19.03 2.25 -4.26
C CYS A 409 18.42 2.56 -2.90
N GLN A 410 18.75 1.76 -1.88
CA GLN A 410 18.24 1.95 -0.53
C GLN A 410 18.97 3.01 0.29
N ALA A 411 20.22 3.35 -0.06
CA ALA A 411 21.09 4.20 0.78
C ALA A 411 21.34 5.60 0.21
N TYR A 412 21.35 5.77 -1.13
CA TYR A 412 21.84 7.02 -1.74
C TYR A 412 20.91 7.65 -2.77
N LEU A 413 19.97 6.89 -3.34
CA LEU A 413 19.17 7.35 -4.48
C LEU A 413 17.72 7.58 -4.05
N THR A 414 17.24 8.82 -4.15
CA THR A 414 15.80 9.13 -4.00
C THR A 414 14.98 8.66 -5.20
N HIS A 415 15.63 8.27 -6.31
CA HIS A 415 15.08 8.29 -7.66
C HIS A 415 13.69 7.67 -7.76
N LEU A 416 12.73 8.57 -7.93
CA LEU A 416 11.42 8.26 -8.46
C LEU A 416 11.58 7.74 -9.90
N PRO A 417 10.88 6.67 -10.29
CA PRO A 417 11.07 6.03 -11.60
C PRO A 417 10.42 6.88 -12.70
N ARG A 418 11.14 7.91 -13.20
CA ARG A 418 10.59 8.91 -14.12
C ARG A 418 10.03 8.31 -15.40
N GLN A 419 10.69 7.30 -15.97
CA GLN A 419 10.19 6.61 -17.16
C GLN A 419 8.83 5.97 -16.88
N PHE A 420 8.71 5.23 -15.78
CA PHE A 420 7.43 4.64 -15.35
C PHE A 420 6.38 5.74 -15.15
N MET A 421 6.71 6.80 -14.40
CA MET A 421 5.76 7.88 -14.07
C MET A 421 5.23 8.61 -15.30
N ARG A 422 6.06 8.82 -16.34
CA ARG A 422 5.63 9.40 -17.62
C ARG A 422 4.66 8.48 -18.35
N ILE A 423 5.06 7.21 -18.52
CA ILE A 423 4.29 6.21 -19.26
C ILE A 423 2.90 6.05 -18.66
N VAL A 424 2.81 5.80 -17.35
CA VAL A 424 1.52 5.61 -16.68
C VAL A 424 0.70 6.89 -16.56
N ALA A 425 1.29 8.06 -16.83
CA ALA A 425 0.58 9.33 -16.94
C ALA A 425 0.13 9.65 -18.38
N GLY A 426 0.39 8.74 -19.34
CA GLY A 426 0.00 8.87 -20.74
C GLY A 426 1.04 9.55 -21.65
N PHE A 427 2.28 9.75 -21.18
CA PHE A 427 3.36 10.34 -21.95
C PHE A 427 4.31 9.27 -22.51
N SER A 428 5.20 9.68 -23.41
CA SER A 428 6.29 8.81 -23.86
C SER A 428 7.29 8.55 -22.72
N ALA A 429 8.15 7.55 -22.89
CA ALA A 429 9.26 7.29 -21.99
C ALA A 429 10.27 8.47 -21.92
N SER A 430 10.35 9.27 -22.99
CA SER A 430 11.41 10.25 -23.22
C SER A 430 11.23 11.51 -22.37
N PRO A 431 12.31 12.06 -21.80
CA PRO A 431 12.31 13.43 -21.29
C PRO A 431 11.99 14.42 -22.41
N GLY A 432 11.35 15.54 -22.08
CA GLY A 432 11.00 16.61 -23.02
C GLY A 432 9.55 16.52 -23.53
N ASP A 433 8.94 15.34 -23.49
CA ASP A 433 7.60 15.10 -24.03
C ASP A 433 6.43 15.43 -23.07
N TYR A 434 6.72 15.98 -21.89
CA TYR A 434 5.67 16.34 -20.93
C TYR A 434 4.94 17.62 -21.35
N PHE A 435 3.77 17.44 -21.97
CA PHE A 435 2.89 18.53 -22.39
C PHE A 435 1.43 18.27 -22.02
N LEU A 436 0.80 19.23 -21.33
CA LEU A 436 -0.62 19.20 -21.01
C LEU A 436 -1.33 20.39 -21.66
N ALA A 437 -2.13 20.11 -22.70
CA ALA A 437 -2.89 21.14 -23.41
C ALA A 437 -3.80 21.95 -22.46
N ARG A 438 -4.51 21.28 -21.55
CA ARG A 438 -5.36 21.93 -20.53
C ARG A 438 -4.59 22.77 -19.50
N ALA A 439 -3.27 22.77 -19.54
CA ALA A 439 -2.43 23.58 -18.67
C ALA A 439 -1.80 24.79 -19.37
N ALA A 440 -2.14 25.03 -20.65
CA ALA A 440 -1.64 26.17 -21.42
C ALA A 440 -2.13 27.52 -20.86
N ASN A 441 -3.36 27.57 -20.35
CA ASN A 441 -3.89 28.72 -19.62
C ASN A 441 -3.59 28.62 -18.12
N GLU A 442 -2.92 29.63 -17.58
CA GLU A 442 -2.74 29.80 -16.14
C GLU A 442 -4.03 30.36 -15.51
N PRO A 443 -4.58 29.74 -14.44
CA PRO A 443 -5.81 30.24 -13.83
C PRO A 443 -5.63 31.64 -13.22
N PRO A 444 -6.59 32.56 -13.41
CA PRO A 444 -6.55 33.87 -12.75
C PRO A 444 -6.37 33.75 -11.24
N TYR A 445 -5.48 34.56 -10.66
CA TYR A 445 -5.19 34.52 -9.22
C TYR A 445 -6.44 34.77 -8.36
N VAL A 446 -7.42 35.53 -8.87
CA VAL A 446 -8.71 35.76 -8.21
C VAL A 446 -9.51 34.47 -8.00
N LEU A 447 -9.42 33.49 -8.90
CA LEU A 447 -10.03 32.16 -8.73
C LEU A 447 -9.17 31.32 -7.79
N GLN A 448 -7.85 31.38 -7.92
CA GLN A 448 -6.92 30.61 -7.10
C GLN A 448 -7.08 30.90 -5.60
N LYS A 449 -7.12 32.17 -5.19
CA LYS A 449 -7.19 32.56 -3.76
C LYS A 449 -8.50 32.17 -3.07
N GLN A 450 -9.56 31.90 -3.84
CA GLN A 450 -10.83 31.38 -3.32
C GLN A 450 -10.71 29.90 -2.91
N LEU A 451 -9.77 29.16 -3.49
CA LEU A 451 -9.47 27.78 -3.12
C LEU A 451 -8.53 27.75 -1.91
N TRP A 452 -9.00 27.20 -0.79
CA TRP A 452 -8.19 27.01 0.43
C TRP A 452 -7.53 28.33 0.91
N PRO A 453 -8.34 29.33 1.32
CA PRO A 453 -7.82 30.67 1.64
C PRO A 453 -6.78 30.71 2.76
N TRP A 454 -6.74 29.68 3.61
CA TRP A 454 -5.73 29.52 4.66
C TRP A 454 -4.29 29.44 4.12
N ILE A 455 -4.08 29.14 2.83
CA ILE A 455 -2.74 29.22 2.22
C ILE A 455 -2.19 30.66 2.31
N GLU A 456 -3.04 31.68 2.17
CA GLU A 456 -2.63 33.09 2.26
C GLU A 456 -2.17 33.48 3.68
N GLU A 457 -2.65 32.75 4.71
CA GLU A 457 -2.16 32.92 6.08
C GLU A 457 -0.79 32.25 6.27
N TRP A 458 -0.61 31.04 5.74
CA TRP A 458 0.53 30.20 6.06
C TRP A 458 1.76 30.45 5.19
N GLU A 459 1.59 30.68 3.89
CA GLU A 459 2.72 30.86 2.97
C GLU A 459 3.64 32.03 3.38
N PRO A 460 3.12 33.24 3.69
CA PRO A 460 3.98 34.34 4.16
C PRO A 460 4.70 34.04 5.48
N ARG A 461 4.07 33.26 6.37
CA ARG A 461 4.68 32.86 7.65
C ARG A 461 5.87 31.93 7.44
N PHE A 462 5.74 30.94 6.53
CA PHE A 462 6.84 30.04 6.18
C PHE A 462 7.97 30.78 5.44
N GLU A 463 7.65 31.70 4.53
CA GLU A 463 8.66 32.55 3.86
C GLU A 463 9.44 33.43 4.84
N ALA A 464 8.75 34.07 5.80
CA ALA A 464 9.38 34.88 6.83
C ALA A 464 10.23 34.02 7.79
N ARG A 465 9.74 32.83 8.16
CA ARG A 465 10.50 31.87 8.98
C ARG A 465 11.77 31.40 8.27
N ALA A 466 11.72 31.17 6.96
CA ALA A 466 12.91 30.84 6.17
C ALA A 466 13.99 31.95 6.22
N ARG A 467 13.56 33.21 6.48
CA ARG A 467 14.43 34.38 6.72
C ARG A 467 14.77 34.59 8.22
N ARG A 468 14.49 33.60 9.09
CA ARG A 468 14.73 33.60 10.55
C ARG A 468 13.96 34.66 11.34
N GLN A 469 12.79 35.09 10.84
CA GLN A 469 11.92 36.01 11.57
C GLN A 469 10.96 35.23 12.49
N CYS A 470 10.71 35.75 13.69
CA CYS A 470 9.81 35.17 14.69
C CYS A 470 8.51 35.97 14.80
N TRP A 471 7.41 35.31 15.14
CA TRP A 471 6.07 35.92 15.26
C TRP A 471 5.73 36.19 16.73
N ALA A 472 5.12 37.36 17.00
CA ALA A 472 4.77 37.79 18.37
C ALA A 472 3.68 36.92 19.03
N GLU A 473 2.79 36.31 18.23
CA GLU A 473 1.71 35.42 18.70
C GLU A 473 2.14 33.94 18.81
N GLY A 474 3.40 33.61 18.50
CA GLY A 474 3.91 32.23 18.44
C GLY A 474 3.41 31.41 17.23
N GLY A 475 3.87 30.16 17.11
CA GLY A 475 3.59 29.27 15.97
C GLY A 475 4.73 29.25 14.95
N LEU A 476 4.99 28.08 14.36
CA LEU A 476 6.26 27.72 13.70
C LEU A 476 7.44 27.65 14.68
N ASP A 477 7.18 27.18 15.90
CA ASP A 477 8.17 27.03 16.97
C ASP A 477 9.31 26.07 16.55
N ASP A 478 8.99 25.13 15.64
CA ASP A 478 9.90 24.19 14.99
C ASP A 478 10.00 24.45 13.48
N ASP A 479 11.16 24.18 12.88
CA ASP A 479 11.30 24.14 11.42
C ASP A 479 10.51 22.95 10.83
N ASP A 480 9.47 23.21 10.04
CA ASP A 480 8.60 22.18 9.47
C ASP A 480 8.74 22.08 7.94
N LEU A 481 9.74 21.31 7.48
CA LEU A 481 9.96 21.06 6.05
C LEU A 481 8.82 20.27 5.38
N ALA A 482 8.08 19.46 6.14
CA ALA A 482 6.94 18.73 5.60
C ALA A 482 5.80 19.70 5.27
N ALA A 483 5.56 20.68 6.14
CA ALA A 483 4.56 21.71 5.91
C ALA A 483 4.93 22.62 4.72
N ASP A 484 6.20 23.01 4.56
CA ASP A 484 6.66 23.75 3.38
C ASP A 484 6.41 22.95 2.08
N GLY A 485 6.80 21.67 2.06
CA GLY A 485 6.55 20.79 0.92
C GLY A 485 5.06 20.57 0.62
N PHE A 486 4.23 20.48 1.66
CA PHE A 486 2.79 20.31 1.54
C PHE A 486 2.10 21.61 1.08
N LEU A 487 2.50 22.78 1.57
CA LEU A 487 1.96 24.08 1.13
C LEU A 487 2.26 24.34 -0.35
N LYS A 488 3.48 24.03 -0.81
CA LYS A 488 3.84 24.08 -2.24
C LYS A 488 2.94 23.16 -3.08
N LEU A 489 2.68 21.95 -2.59
CA LEU A 489 1.73 21.03 -3.22
C LEU A 489 0.32 21.65 -3.27
N MET A 490 -0.19 22.19 -2.17
CA MET A 490 -1.52 22.78 -2.10
C MET A 490 -1.70 23.95 -3.08
N ARG A 491 -0.68 24.82 -3.22
CA ARG A 491 -0.66 25.87 -4.24
C ARG A 491 -0.75 25.28 -5.66
N ARG A 492 0.03 24.23 -5.95
CA ARG A 492 -0.05 23.52 -7.23
C ARG A 492 -1.43 22.92 -7.45
N LEU A 493 -2.04 22.32 -6.44
CA LEU A 493 -3.37 21.71 -6.54
C LEU A 493 -4.48 22.74 -6.83
N ARG A 494 -4.32 24.03 -6.48
CA ARG A 494 -5.28 25.07 -6.88
C ARG A 494 -5.35 25.15 -8.41
N ILE A 495 -4.19 25.19 -9.04
CA ILE A 495 -4.05 25.25 -10.49
C ILE A 495 -4.59 23.97 -11.14
N VAL A 496 -4.21 22.81 -10.60
CA VAL A 496 -4.65 21.51 -11.12
C VAL A 496 -6.17 21.38 -11.03
N LEU A 497 -6.79 21.77 -9.92
CA LEU A 497 -8.22 21.66 -9.72
C LEU A 497 -9.00 22.51 -10.73
N LEU A 498 -8.61 23.78 -10.89
CA LEU A 498 -9.25 24.71 -11.82
C LEU A 498 -9.15 24.19 -13.27
N GLN A 499 -7.95 23.79 -13.69
CA GLN A 499 -7.73 23.29 -15.05
C GLN A 499 -8.42 21.94 -15.32
N ASP A 500 -8.33 20.99 -14.39
CA ASP A 500 -8.95 19.67 -14.57
C ASP A 500 -10.49 19.78 -14.55
N LEU A 501 -11.07 20.56 -13.63
CA LEU A 501 -12.53 20.75 -13.60
C LEU A 501 -13.07 21.53 -14.80
N ALA A 502 -12.32 22.47 -15.37
CA ALA A 502 -12.75 23.18 -16.58
C ALA A 502 -13.00 22.23 -17.76
N VAL A 503 -12.12 21.22 -17.91
CA VAL A 503 -12.25 20.16 -18.93
C VAL A 503 -13.35 19.17 -18.56
N LEU A 504 -13.48 18.80 -17.29
CA LEU A 504 -14.45 17.80 -16.83
C LEU A 504 -15.88 18.33 -16.76
N GLN A 505 -16.07 19.64 -16.55
CA GLN A 505 -17.38 20.27 -16.30
C GLN A 505 -18.48 19.87 -17.31
N PRO A 506 -18.26 19.86 -18.64
CA PRO A 506 -19.32 19.49 -19.59
C PRO A 506 -19.79 18.04 -19.48
N ARG A 507 -18.89 17.11 -19.09
CA ARG A 507 -19.21 15.69 -18.91
C ARG A 507 -19.84 15.40 -17.54
N TYR A 508 -19.49 16.19 -16.53
CA TYR A 508 -19.95 16.00 -15.16
C TYR A 508 -20.59 17.27 -14.58
N PRO A 509 -21.61 17.87 -15.24
CA PRO A 509 -22.16 19.17 -14.83
C PRO A 509 -22.84 19.13 -13.45
N SER A 510 -23.23 17.93 -12.99
CA SER A 510 -23.87 17.71 -11.69
C SER A 510 -22.89 17.58 -10.52
N LEU A 511 -21.58 17.74 -10.74
CA LEU A 511 -20.63 17.69 -9.63
C LEU A 511 -20.95 18.79 -8.61
N PRO A 512 -20.93 18.48 -7.31
CA PRO A 512 -21.32 19.43 -6.27
C PRO A 512 -20.39 20.63 -6.21
N PHE A 513 -19.18 20.53 -6.77
CA PHE A 513 -18.19 21.60 -6.80
C PHE A 513 -18.72 22.86 -7.50
N PHE A 514 -19.51 22.71 -8.56
CA PHE A 514 -20.01 23.82 -9.38
C PHE A 514 -21.07 24.68 -8.65
N ALA A 515 -21.51 24.28 -7.46
CA ALA A 515 -22.35 25.11 -6.60
C ALA A 515 -21.54 26.08 -5.72
N TYR A 516 -20.22 25.91 -5.61
CA TYR A 516 -19.36 26.67 -4.71
C TYR A 516 -18.38 27.56 -5.48
N ALA A 517 -18.02 28.68 -4.86
CA ALA A 517 -16.90 29.49 -5.31
C ALA A 517 -15.60 28.64 -5.33
N PRO A 518 -14.72 28.81 -6.32
CA PRO A 518 -14.78 29.77 -7.42
C PRO A 518 -15.58 29.34 -8.65
N PHE A 519 -16.28 28.21 -8.64
CA PHE A 519 -16.78 27.54 -9.83
C PHE A 519 -18.17 28.00 -10.34
N ASN A 520 -18.71 29.09 -9.79
CA ASN A 520 -20.09 29.52 -10.00
C ASN A 520 -20.23 30.99 -10.45
N GLY A 521 -19.16 31.59 -10.98
CA GLY A 521 -19.13 32.99 -11.44
C GLY A 521 -18.54 33.19 -12.84
N SER A 522 -18.68 34.40 -13.38
CA SER A 522 -18.24 34.79 -14.73
C SER A 522 -16.76 34.52 -15.00
N GLU A 523 -15.90 34.81 -14.04
CA GLU A 523 -14.46 34.61 -14.16
C GLU A 523 -14.10 33.13 -14.32
N TRP A 524 -14.90 32.24 -13.72
CA TRP A 524 -14.77 30.81 -13.94
C TRP A 524 -15.25 30.40 -15.32
N ASP A 525 -16.40 30.91 -15.77
CA ASP A 525 -16.95 30.55 -17.08
C ASP A 525 -15.99 30.95 -18.23
N GLU A 526 -15.44 32.16 -18.18
CA GLU A 526 -14.43 32.64 -19.12
C GLU A 526 -13.18 31.77 -19.12
N PHE A 527 -12.62 31.50 -17.94
CA PHE A 527 -11.44 30.65 -17.78
C PHE A 527 -11.70 29.23 -18.29
N ALA A 528 -12.87 28.65 -17.96
CA ALA A 528 -13.20 27.29 -18.32
C ALA A 528 -13.40 27.13 -19.83
N VAL A 529 -13.96 28.13 -20.50
CA VAL A 529 -14.04 28.17 -21.98
C VAL A 529 -12.63 28.19 -22.60
N ALA A 530 -11.74 29.05 -22.11
CA ALA A 530 -10.37 29.15 -22.61
C ALA A 530 -9.61 27.81 -22.47
N VAL A 531 -9.65 27.18 -21.29
CA VAL A 531 -9.01 25.88 -21.05
C VAL A 531 -9.58 24.78 -21.97
N ARG A 532 -10.90 24.75 -22.19
CA ARG A 532 -11.52 23.78 -23.08
C ARG A 532 -11.14 23.99 -24.55
N SER A 533 -11.01 25.26 -24.97
CA SER A 533 -10.54 25.59 -26.32
C SER A 533 -9.14 25.04 -26.57
N ASP A 534 -8.21 25.24 -25.63
CA ASP A 534 -6.86 24.69 -25.73
C ASP A 534 -6.83 23.17 -25.70
N ALA A 535 -7.64 22.55 -24.84
CA ALA A 535 -7.72 21.11 -24.72
C ALA A 535 -8.28 20.45 -26.00
N ALA A 536 -9.24 21.09 -26.66
CA ALA A 536 -9.84 20.61 -27.90
C ALA A 536 -8.98 20.90 -29.15
N GLY A 537 -8.30 22.06 -29.18
CA GLY A 537 -7.43 22.49 -30.28
C GLY A 537 -5.99 21.97 -30.21
N ALA A 538 -5.73 20.95 -29.38
CA ALA A 538 -4.39 20.50 -29.03
C ALA A 538 -3.61 19.91 -30.23
N THR A 539 -2.97 20.77 -31.01
CA THR A 539 -1.75 20.44 -31.77
C THR A 539 -0.55 20.46 -30.81
N GLU A 540 0.29 19.42 -30.84
CA GLU A 540 1.54 19.40 -30.07
C GLU A 540 2.37 20.67 -30.38
N PRO A 541 3.02 21.30 -29.39
CA PRO A 541 3.88 22.45 -29.63
C PRO A 541 4.92 22.15 -30.71
N LEU A 542 5.19 23.12 -31.59
CA LEU A 542 6.17 22.96 -32.68
C LEU A 542 7.54 22.49 -32.16
N SER A 543 7.91 22.88 -30.93
CA SER A 543 9.14 22.43 -30.26
C SER A 543 9.21 20.91 -30.06
N LEU A 544 8.08 20.24 -29.81
CA LEU A 544 8.03 18.78 -29.70
C LEU A 544 8.08 18.10 -31.07
N LEU A 545 7.39 18.69 -32.06
CA LEU A 545 7.40 18.19 -33.44
C LEU A 545 8.81 18.24 -34.05
N VAL A 546 9.57 19.32 -33.78
CA VAL A 546 10.96 19.48 -34.23
C VAL A 546 11.95 18.59 -33.47
N GLN A 547 11.67 18.22 -32.21
CA GLN A 547 12.53 17.28 -31.45
C GLN A 547 12.37 15.82 -31.89
N ARG A 548 11.23 15.47 -32.49
CA ARG A 548 10.92 14.11 -32.94
C ARG A 548 11.19 13.87 -34.44
N ALA A 549 11.30 14.94 -35.22
CA ALA A 549 11.73 14.93 -36.63
C ALA A 549 13.26 14.87 -36.72
#